data_AF-A0A944EDQ3-F1
#
_entry.id   AF-A0A944EDQ3-F1
#
_cell.length_a   1.000
_cell.length_b   1.000
_cell.length_c   1.000
_cell.angle_alpha   90.00
_cell.angle_beta   90.00
_cell.angle_gamma   90.00
#
_symmetry.space_group_name_H-M   'P 1'
#
loop_
_entity.id
_entity.type
_entity.pdbx_description
1 polymer ?
#
loop_
_entity_poly.entity_id
_entity_poly.type
_entity_poly.pdbx_seq_one_letter_code
_entity_poly.pdbx_strand_id
1 'polypeptide(L)'
;MENTGTNWPTLTPGDAAEYALTLHDAPDAYLDRAPVPVLAYDPGASLRDRREAFREVYDAIVARIGEPTLYGGSAEGPNVRWRDGRRVVLLAGNRHRAQLSVHDTDALEREERRIFEWGGAWSVEEQHDFDFLPYCWQLDRSGPGERPTERPGGRHASCLEHFQSALQLLLTAWVEQLSVQVGDDWASFSVTSGADRGRQLLISYALEDGLHVSVDDRDGEDSPERARLMHSRGWKSRDRGWWQTDFPDPERAEVAAVARLAVKELRARGTKEPEELRARDASCKDRGELWLPGLGIRH
;
A
#
# COMPACT_ATOMS: atom_id res chain seq x y z
N MET A 1 14.55 -14.26 34.25
CA MET A 1 14.24 -13.82 32.88
C MET A 1 14.74 -14.89 31.94
N GLU A 2 13.88 -15.87 31.68
CA GLU A 2 14.15 -16.89 30.67
C GLU A 2 13.83 -16.30 29.31
N ASN A 3 14.86 -16.21 28.48
CA ASN A 3 14.80 -15.73 27.12
C ASN A 3 14.30 -16.89 26.24
N THR A 4 12.98 -17.08 26.16
CA THR A 4 12.37 -18.02 25.20
C THR A 4 12.32 -17.36 23.83
N GLY A 5 13.49 -17.15 23.24
CA GLY A 5 13.63 -16.93 21.80
C GLY A 5 13.00 -18.12 21.11
N THR A 6 11.75 -17.97 20.68
CA THR A 6 11.05 -18.99 19.90
C THR A 6 11.72 -18.99 18.53
N ASN A 7 12.79 -19.77 18.39
CA ASN A 7 13.40 -20.10 17.10
C ASN A 7 12.38 -20.92 16.33
N TRP A 8 11.41 -20.24 15.72
CA TRP A 8 10.58 -20.84 14.69
C TRP A 8 11.52 -21.24 13.56
N PRO A 9 11.52 -22.52 13.12
CA PRO A 9 12.34 -22.92 12.00
C PRO A 9 11.97 -22.07 10.79
N THR A 10 12.97 -21.44 10.16
CA THR A 10 12.77 -20.72 8.92
C THR A 10 12.36 -21.74 7.86
N LEU A 11 11.09 -21.70 7.46
CA LEU A 11 10.57 -22.55 6.39
C LEU A 11 11.29 -22.19 5.09
N THR A 12 11.59 -23.20 4.27
CA THR A 12 11.99 -22.92 2.89
C THR A 12 10.77 -22.41 2.10
N PRO A 13 10.95 -21.70 0.96
CA PRO A 13 9.83 -21.31 0.11
C PRO A 13 8.95 -22.51 -0.31
N GLY A 14 9.55 -23.68 -0.52
CA GLY A 14 8.81 -24.91 -0.81
C GLY A 14 7.96 -25.40 0.37
N ASP A 15 8.49 -25.36 1.59
CA ASP A 15 7.73 -25.72 2.80
C ASP A 15 6.56 -24.75 3.04
N ALA A 16 6.78 -23.45 2.78
CA ALA A 16 5.74 -22.43 2.86
C ALA A 16 4.62 -22.70 1.84
N ALA A 17 4.97 -23.10 0.62
CA ALA A 17 4.02 -23.44 -0.43
C ALA A 17 3.19 -24.70 -0.09
N GLU A 18 3.81 -25.76 0.42
CA GLU A 18 3.08 -26.96 0.87
C GLU A 18 2.18 -26.66 2.08
N TYR A 19 2.63 -25.79 2.98
CA TYR A 19 1.78 -25.33 4.07
C TYR A 19 0.58 -24.51 3.56
N ALA A 20 0.79 -23.61 2.59
CA ALA A 20 -0.29 -22.85 1.96
C ALA A 20 -1.32 -23.76 1.28
N LEU A 21 -0.88 -24.82 0.59
CA LEU A 21 -1.78 -25.83 0.05
C LEU A 21 -2.58 -26.51 1.16
N THR A 22 -1.92 -26.90 2.25
CA THR A 22 -2.61 -27.56 3.36
C THR A 22 -3.72 -26.68 3.94
N LEU A 23 -3.46 -25.37 4.06
CA LEU A 23 -4.47 -24.38 4.48
C LEU A 23 -5.59 -24.23 3.46
N HIS A 24 -5.27 -24.30 2.16
CA HIS A 24 -6.21 -24.16 1.06
C HIS A 24 -7.13 -25.39 0.91
N ASP A 25 -6.59 -26.61 1.03
CA ASP A 25 -7.32 -27.86 0.81
C ASP A 25 -8.09 -28.33 2.05
N ALA A 26 -7.62 -27.98 3.26
CA ALA A 26 -8.24 -28.39 4.52
C ALA A 26 -8.42 -27.21 5.50
N PRO A 27 -9.02 -26.07 5.10
CA PRO A 27 -9.04 -24.83 5.87
C PRO A 27 -9.68 -24.97 7.26
N ASP A 28 -10.75 -25.78 7.37
CA ASP A 28 -11.51 -25.92 8.62
C ASP A 28 -10.68 -26.48 9.78
N ALA A 29 -9.66 -27.29 9.49
CA ALA A 29 -8.78 -27.81 10.53
C ALA A 29 -7.86 -26.74 11.15
N TYR A 30 -7.71 -25.59 10.48
CA TYR A 30 -6.77 -24.52 10.81
C TYR A 30 -7.42 -23.20 11.20
N LEU A 31 -8.75 -23.14 11.21
CA LEU A 31 -9.48 -22.00 11.75
C LEU A 31 -9.08 -21.71 13.19
N ASP A 32 -8.99 -20.42 13.50
CA ASP A 32 -8.63 -19.88 14.82
C ASP A 32 -7.24 -20.31 15.34
N ARG A 33 -6.43 -20.99 14.51
CA ARG A 33 -5.05 -21.29 14.86
C ARG A 33 -4.19 -20.04 14.73
N ALA A 34 -3.13 -19.99 15.54
CA ALA A 34 -2.15 -18.93 15.47
C ALA A 34 -1.49 -18.88 14.07
N PRO A 35 -1.26 -17.68 13.51
CA PRO A 35 -0.54 -17.54 12.23
C PRO A 35 0.85 -18.15 12.30
N VAL A 36 1.21 -18.89 11.25
CA VAL A 36 2.52 -19.57 11.15
C VAL A 36 3.48 -18.72 10.34
N PRO A 37 4.65 -18.33 10.90
CA PRO A 37 5.68 -17.64 10.14
C PRO A 37 6.17 -18.47 8.96
N VAL A 38 6.22 -17.86 7.77
CA VAL A 38 6.76 -18.46 6.55
C VAL A 38 7.98 -17.71 6.00
N LEU A 39 8.23 -16.52 6.53
CA LEU A 39 9.38 -15.68 6.18
C LEU A 39 9.77 -14.86 7.39
N ALA A 40 11.07 -14.70 7.64
CA ALA A 40 11.60 -13.75 8.62
C ALA A 40 12.57 -12.80 7.91
N TYR A 41 12.47 -11.51 8.21
CA TYR A 41 13.37 -10.50 7.67
C TYR A 41 14.52 -10.23 8.63
N ASP A 42 15.70 -9.94 8.08
CA ASP A 42 16.82 -9.48 8.87
C ASP A 42 16.50 -8.13 9.55
N PRO A 43 16.93 -7.92 10.80
CA PRO A 43 16.80 -6.63 11.46
C PRO A 43 17.46 -5.51 10.65
N GLY A 44 16.69 -4.49 10.29
CA GLY A 44 17.18 -3.35 9.51
C GLY A 44 17.22 -3.56 8.00
N ALA A 45 16.66 -4.67 7.49
CA ALA A 45 16.56 -4.92 6.06
C ALA A 45 15.92 -3.73 5.29
N SER A 46 16.52 -3.42 4.13
CA SER A 46 16.01 -2.39 3.22
C SER A 46 14.64 -2.78 2.64
N LEU A 47 13.92 -1.84 2.03
CA LEU A 47 12.67 -2.20 1.34
C LEU A 47 12.97 -3.17 0.20
N ARG A 48 14.08 -2.96 -0.51
CA ARG A 48 14.57 -3.90 -1.53
C ARG A 48 14.82 -5.30 -0.97
N ASP A 49 15.59 -5.45 0.10
CA ASP A 49 15.93 -6.80 0.62
C ASP A 49 14.68 -7.55 1.06
N ARG A 50 13.74 -6.85 1.71
CA ARG A 50 12.46 -7.42 2.13
C ARG A 50 11.60 -7.82 0.94
N ARG A 51 11.57 -6.99 -0.10
CA ARG A 51 10.88 -7.27 -1.36
C ARG A 51 11.40 -8.53 -2.03
N GLU A 52 12.72 -8.67 -2.16
CA GLU A 52 13.32 -9.83 -2.82
C GLU A 52 13.09 -11.11 -2.01
N ALA A 53 13.26 -11.06 -0.68
CA ALA A 53 12.97 -12.19 0.20
C ALA A 53 11.49 -12.60 0.17
N PHE A 54 10.58 -11.62 0.10
CA PHE A 54 9.14 -11.88 -0.05
C PHE A 54 8.81 -12.51 -1.40
N ARG A 55 9.47 -12.09 -2.48
CA ARG A 55 9.24 -12.64 -3.83
C ARG A 55 9.42 -14.15 -3.87
N GLU A 56 10.51 -14.66 -3.31
CA GLU A 56 10.78 -16.12 -3.33
C GLU A 56 9.65 -16.94 -2.69
N VAL A 57 9.13 -16.48 -1.55
CA VAL A 57 8.04 -17.15 -0.83
C VAL A 57 6.71 -16.97 -1.56
N TYR A 58 6.41 -15.77 -2.03
CA TYR A 58 5.19 -15.47 -2.77
C TYR A 58 5.09 -16.30 -4.05
N ASP A 59 6.15 -16.32 -4.87
CA ASP A 59 6.19 -17.06 -6.14
C ASP A 59 6.00 -18.57 -5.91
N ALA A 60 6.63 -19.12 -4.87
CA ALA A 60 6.47 -20.53 -4.51
C ALA A 60 5.03 -20.87 -4.10
N ILE A 61 4.37 -20.01 -3.32
CA ILE A 61 2.98 -20.18 -2.92
C ILE A 61 2.05 -20.08 -4.14
N VAL A 62 2.18 -19.03 -4.95
CA VAL A 62 1.35 -18.83 -6.15
C VAL A 62 1.51 -19.98 -7.14
N ALA A 63 2.75 -20.45 -7.36
CA ALA A 63 2.99 -21.62 -8.20
C ALA A 63 2.30 -22.90 -7.69
N ARG A 64 2.03 -22.98 -6.37
CA ARG A 64 1.47 -24.17 -5.73
C ARG A 64 -0.04 -24.17 -5.60
N ILE A 65 -0.65 -23.02 -5.29
CA ILE A 65 -2.10 -22.90 -5.04
C ILE A 65 -2.82 -21.95 -6.01
N GLY A 66 -2.10 -21.36 -6.97
CA GLY A 66 -2.64 -20.44 -7.96
C GLY A 66 -2.65 -18.97 -7.53
N GLU A 67 -3.10 -18.10 -8.43
CA GLU A 67 -3.17 -16.65 -8.21
C GLU A 67 -4.15 -16.28 -7.09
N PRO A 68 -3.84 -15.24 -6.29
CA PRO A 68 -4.73 -14.79 -5.23
C PRO A 68 -5.99 -14.11 -5.79
N THR A 69 -7.04 -14.11 -4.98
CA THR A 69 -8.28 -13.36 -5.24
C THR A 69 -8.04 -11.87 -5.07
N LEU A 70 -7.32 -11.48 -4.00
CA LEU A 70 -6.98 -10.10 -3.68
C LEU A 70 -5.49 -9.98 -3.41
N TYR A 71 -4.86 -9.07 -4.13
CA TYR A 71 -3.51 -8.60 -3.88
C TYR A 71 -3.60 -7.41 -2.93
N GLY A 72 -2.58 -7.14 -2.13
CA GLY A 72 -2.64 -6.07 -1.16
C GLY A 72 -1.44 -5.94 -0.26
N GLY A 73 -1.51 -4.90 0.57
CA GLY A 73 -0.41 -4.53 1.44
C GLY A 73 -0.83 -3.61 2.58
N SER A 74 -0.27 -3.84 3.76
CA SER A 74 -0.35 -2.97 4.92
C SER A 74 0.85 -2.03 4.99
N ALA A 75 0.82 -1.11 5.96
CA ALA A 75 1.91 -0.20 6.25
C ALA A 75 3.25 -0.92 6.54
N GLU A 76 3.19 -2.16 7.04
CA GLU A 76 4.38 -2.89 7.47
C GLU A 76 4.65 -4.17 6.68
N GLY A 77 3.74 -4.69 5.86
CA GLY A 77 3.97 -5.93 5.13
C GLY A 77 2.83 -6.34 4.20
N PRO A 78 2.99 -7.47 3.48
CA PRO A 78 2.00 -7.93 2.51
C PRO A 78 0.63 -8.22 3.16
N ASN A 79 -0.43 -8.16 2.36
CA ASN A 79 -1.78 -8.61 2.73
C ASN A 79 -2.43 -9.27 1.50
N VAL A 80 -2.06 -10.53 1.24
CA VAL A 80 -2.50 -11.31 0.07
C VAL A 80 -3.55 -12.34 0.48
N ARG A 81 -4.60 -12.50 -0.33
CA ARG A 81 -5.76 -13.33 0.03
C ARG A 81 -6.17 -14.28 -1.08
N TRP A 82 -6.31 -15.55 -0.71
CA TRP A 82 -7.09 -16.54 -1.45
C TRP A 82 -8.42 -16.67 -0.72
N ARG A 83 -9.46 -16.08 -1.31
CA ARG A 83 -10.77 -15.85 -0.68
C ARG A 83 -11.86 -16.61 -1.41
N ASP A 84 -12.71 -17.29 -0.63
CA ASP A 84 -14.04 -17.71 -1.05
C ASP A 84 -15.11 -17.15 -0.07
N GLY A 85 -16.38 -17.49 -0.29
CA GLY A 85 -17.50 -17.02 0.54
C GLY A 85 -17.50 -17.48 2.01
N ARG A 86 -16.59 -18.39 2.41
CA ARG A 86 -16.56 -18.98 3.76
C ARG A 86 -15.20 -18.82 4.45
N ARG A 87 -14.11 -18.84 3.69
CA ARG A 87 -12.74 -18.86 4.19
C ARG A 87 -11.82 -17.92 3.44
N VAL A 88 -10.82 -17.42 4.15
CA VAL A 88 -9.68 -16.68 3.61
C VAL A 88 -8.40 -17.34 4.06
N VAL A 89 -7.59 -17.82 3.12
CA VAL A 89 -6.16 -18.06 3.35
C VAL A 89 -5.46 -16.72 3.20
N LEU A 90 -4.85 -16.26 4.28
CA LEU A 90 -4.23 -14.94 4.38
C LEU A 90 -2.71 -15.09 4.53
N LEU A 91 -1.98 -14.54 3.57
CA LEU A 91 -0.55 -14.26 3.67
C LEU A 91 -0.38 -12.79 4.08
N ALA A 92 -0.14 -12.58 5.37
CA ALA A 92 0.01 -11.26 5.96
C ALA A 92 1.41 -11.08 6.56
N GLY A 93 1.91 -9.86 6.59
CA GLY A 93 3.21 -9.59 7.19
C GLY A 93 3.33 -8.25 7.89
N ASN A 94 4.48 -8.11 8.55
CA ASN A 94 4.96 -6.88 9.18
C ASN A 94 6.46 -6.72 8.88
N ARG A 95 7.07 -5.70 9.50
CA ARG A 95 8.49 -5.37 9.29
C ARG A 95 9.49 -6.48 9.67
N HIS A 96 9.05 -7.51 10.37
CA HIS A 96 9.88 -8.60 10.87
C HIS A 96 9.62 -9.95 10.19
N ARG A 97 8.42 -10.18 9.64
CA ARG A 97 8.05 -11.48 9.08
C ARG A 97 6.81 -11.43 8.18
N ALA A 98 6.64 -12.47 7.36
CA ALA A 98 5.36 -12.82 6.75
C ALA A 98 4.85 -14.16 7.32
N GLN A 99 3.54 -14.31 7.40
CA GLN A 99 2.86 -15.43 8.05
C GLN A 99 1.64 -15.88 7.25
N LEU A 100 1.35 -17.17 7.32
CA LEU A 100 0.13 -17.77 6.77
C LEU A 100 -0.88 -18.09 7.87
N SER A 101 -2.15 -17.86 7.58
CA SER A 101 -3.27 -18.15 8.48
C SER A 101 -4.56 -18.38 7.70
N VAL A 102 -5.56 -19.00 8.34
CA VAL A 102 -6.90 -19.20 7.78
C VAL A 102 -7.92 -18.52 8.68
N HIS A 103 -8.84 -17.79 8.06
CA HIS A 103 -9.90 -17.07 8.76
C HIS A 103 -11.26 -17.42 8.15
N ASP A 104 -12.30 -17.28 8.97
CA ASP A 104 -13.67 -17.18 8.46
C ASP A 104 -13.83 -15.83 7.72
N THR A 105 -14.34 -15.87 6.48
CA THR A 105 -14.42 -14.68 5.61
C THR A 105 -15.24 -13.58 6.26
N ASP A 106 -16.45 -13.89 6.73
CA ASP A 106 -17.33 -12.87 7.29
C ASP A 106 -16.78 -12.32 8.61
N ALA A 107 -16.17 -13.17 9.45
CA ALA A 107 -15.55 -12.71 10.69
C ALA A 107 -14.39 -11.76 10.44
N LEU A 108 -13.48 -12.12 9.52
CA LEU A 108 -12.34 -11.29 9.16
C LEU A 108 -12.80 -9.94 8.58
N GLU A 109 -13.67 -9.95 7.58
CA GLU A 109 -14.13 -8.73 6.90
C GLU A 109 -14.96 -7.83 7.82
N ARG A 110 -15.72 -8.38 8.77
CA ARG A 110 -16.39 -7.58 9.80
C ARG A 110 -15.41 -6.87 10.73
N GLU A 111 -14.38 -7.55 11.21
CA GLU A 111 -13.39 -6.90 12.09
C GLU A 111 -12.58 -5.85 11.33
N GLU A 112 -12.19 -6.13 10.09
CA GLU A 112 -11.49 -5.15 9.25
C GLU A 112 -12.31 -3.89 9.02
N ARG A 113 -13.60 -4.06 8.67
CA ARG A 113 -14.53 -2.94 8.57
C ARG A 113 -14.63 -2.18 9.90
N ARG A 114 -14.72 -2.88 11.03
CA ARG A 114 -14.74 -2.24 12.34
C ARG A 114 -13.50 -1.39 12.56
N ILE A 115 -12.31 -1.89 12.18
CA ILE A 115 -11.05 -1.16 12.28
C ILE A 115 -11.04 0.05 11.35
N PHE A 116 -11.56 -0.04 10.12
CA PHE A 116 -11.64 1.11 9.19
C PHE A 116 -12.66 2.17 9.60
N GLU A 117 -13.79 1.78 10.19
CA GLU A 117 -14.85 2.71 10.60
C GLU A 117 -14.57 3.33 11.98
N TRP A 118 -14.13 2.53 12.95
CA TRP A 118 -14.16 2.88 14.38
C TRP A 118 -12.79 2.95 15.07
N GLY A 119 -11.70 2.57 14.41
CA GLY A 119 -10.34 3.00 14.81
C GLY A 119 -10.14 4.51 14.62
N GLY A 120 -8.90 4.99 14.67
CA GLY A 120 -8.56 6.35 14.28
C GLY A 120 -8.25 7.31 15.42
N ALA A 121 -7.43 8.31 15.09
CA ALA A 121 -7.40 9.58 15.81
C ALA A 121 -8.73 10.32 15.61
N TRP A 122 -9.37 10.73 16.70
CA TRP A 122 -10.64 11.47 16.70
C TRP A 122 -10.45 12.99 16.67
N SER A 123 -9.21 13.46 16.85
CA SER A 123 -8.83 14.87 16.79
C SER A 123 -7.47 15.07 16.09
N VAL A 124 -7.08 16.32 15.90
CA VAL A 124 -5.81 16.71 15.26
C VAL A 124 -4.61 16.59 16.20
N GLU A 125 -4.84 16.55 17.52
CA GLU A 125 -3.81 16.41 18.54
C GLU A 125 -3.42 14.95 18.81
N GLU A 126 -4.27 14.00 18.42
CA GLU A 126 -4.02 12.58 18.56
C GLU A 126 -3.10 12.06 17.45
N GLN A 127 -2.18 11.16 17.80
CA GLN A 127 -1.37 10.46 16.81
C GLN A 127 -2.27 9.62 15.92
N HIS A 128 -2.13 9.76 14.60
CA HIS A 128 -2.84 8.90 13.66
C HIS A 128 -2.44 7.43 13.81
N ASP A 129 -3.32 6.52 13.38
CA ASP A 129 -3.17 5.06 13.51
C ASP A 129 -3.15 4.34 12.15
N PHE A 130 -2.84 5.06 11.06
CA PHE A 130 -2.80 4.50 9.70
C PHE A 130 -1.90 3.26 9.56
N ASP A 131 -0.88 3.13 10.42
CA ASP A 131 0.02 1.98 10.51
C ASP A 131 -0.65 0.71 11.07
N PHE A 132 -1.78 0.85 11.76
CA PHE A 132 -2.59 -0.25 12.29
C PHE A 132 -3.73 -0.67 11.38
N LEU A 133 -3.89 -0.03 10.21
CA LEU A 133 -4.92 -0.44 9.25
C LEU A 133 -4.62 -1.86 8.73
N PRO A 134 -5.66 -2.71 8.53
CA PRO A 134 -5.47 -4.07 8.03
C PRO A 134 -4.70 -4.10 6.70
N TYR A 135 -4.94 -3.11 5.85
CA TYR A 135 -4.25 -2.86 4.59
C TYR A 135 -4.37 -1.38 4.20
N CYS A 136 -3.37 -0.88 3.49
CA CYS A 136 -3.37 0.47 2.91
C CYS A 136 -3.87 0.46 1.46
N TRP A 137 -3.67 -0.66 0.75
CA TRP A 137 -4.14 -0.87 -0.62
C TRP A 137 -4.57 -2.31 -0.85
N GLN A 138 -5.50 -2.48 -1.80
CA GLN A 138 -5.94 -3.76 -2.31
C GLN A 138 -6.22 -3.69 -3.80
N LEU A 139 -5.96 -4.77 -4.51
CA LEU A 139 -6.20 -4.90 -5.94
C LEU A 139 -6.97 -6.20 -6.21
N ASP A 140 -8.12 -6.07 -6.87
CA ASP A 140 -8.94 -7.19 -7.34
C ASP A 140 -8.78 -7.34 -8.85
N ARG A 141 -8.16 -8.44 -9.29
CA ARG A 141 -7.97 -8.75 -10.72
C ARG A 141 -8.99 -9.76 -11.26
N SER A 142 -10.10 -9.99 -10.56
CA SER A 142 -11.01 -11.10 -10.86
C SER A 142 -10.29 -12.44 -10.76
N GLY A 143 -9.50 -12.63 -9.70
CA GLY A 143 -8.83 -13.89 -9.41
C GLY A 143 -9.84 -15.05 -9.27
N PRO A 144 -9.36 -16.29 -9.13
CA PRO A 144 -10.19 -17.49 -9.18
C PRO A 144 -11.22 -17.61 -8.05
N GLY A 145 -11.05 -16.86 -6.96
CA GLY A 145 -11.98 -16.85 -5.83
C GLY A 145 -13.12 -15.83 -5.95
N GLU A 146 -13.82 -15.64 -4.83
CA GLU A 146 -14.99 -14.76 -4.76
C GLU A 146 -14.59 -13.34 -4.35
N ARG A 147 -15.13 -12.33 -5.05
CA ARG A 147 -14.90 -10.91 -4.71
C ARG A 147 -15.61 -10.51 -3.41
N PRO A 148 -15.05 -9.59 -2.62
CA PRO A 148 -15.77 -8.98 -1.49
C PRO A 148 -17.09 -8.35 -1.93
N THR A 149 -18.13 -8.57 -1.14
CA THR A 149 -19.47 -7.97 -1.36
C THR A 149 -19.54 -6.53 -0.89
N GLU A 150 -18.71 -6.17 0.08
CA GLU A 150 -18.64 -4.84 0.69
C GLU A 150 -17.19 -4.38 0.75
N ARG A 151 -17.00 -3.06 0.74
CA ARG A 151 -15.69 -2.44 0.83
C ARG A 151 -15.68 -1.40 1.94
N PRO A 152 -14.62 -1.32 2.75
CA PRO A 152 -14.53 -0.27 3.74
C PRO A 152 -14.42 1.10 3.05
N GLY A 153 -15.02 2.13 3.64
CA GLY A 153 -14.91 3.51 3.16
C GLY A 153 -13.50 4.12 3.32
N GLY A 154 -12.61 3.43 4.03
CA GLY A 154 -11.26 3.89 4.38
C GLY A 154 -11.23 4.76 5.64
N ARG A 155 -10.02 5.01 6.14
CA ARG A 155 -9.77 5.92 7.27
C ARG A 155 -9.53 7.32 6.73
N HIS A 156 -10.20 8.33 7.28
CA HIS A 156 -9.96 9.73 6.91
C HIS A 156 -8.85 10.36 7.75
N ALA A 157 -7.99 11.15 7.11
CA ALA A 157 -6.98 11.96 7.77
C ALA A 157 -7.62 13.22 8.36
N SER A 158 -7.31 13.50 9.63
CA SER A 158 -7.84 14.67 10.35
C SER A 158 -7.12 15.99 10.00
N CYS A 159 -5.93 15.92 9.39
CA CYS A 159 -5.15 17.07 8.95
C CYS A 159 -4.17 16.68 7.83
N LEU A 160 -3.54 17.66 7.17
CA LEU A 160 -2.61 17.39 6.07
C LEU A 160 -1.34 16.64 6.49
N GLU A 161 -0.91 16.77 7.75
CA GLU A 161 0.16 15.96 8.33
C GLU A 161 -0.22 14.48 8.41
N HIS A 162 -1.46 14.18 8.83
CA HIS A 162 -1.98 12.81 8.85
C HIS A 162 -2.06 12.24 7.44
N PHE A 163 -2.51 13.04 6.47
CA PHE A 163 -2.49 12.66 5.05
C PHE A 163 -1.07 12.40 4.54
N GLN A 164 -0.09 13.23 4.92
CA GLN A 164 1.31 13.03 4.55
C GLN A 164 1.82 11.67 5.04
N SER A 165 1.53 11.32 6.29
CA SER A 165 1.93 10.03 6.86
C SER A 165 1.21 8.86 6.18
N ALA A 166 -0.10 8.97 5.95
CA ALA A 166 -0.89 7.96 5.24
C ALA A 166 -0.33 7.69 3.83
N LEU A 167 -0.03 8.76 3.10
CA LEU A 167 0.62 8.69 1.78
C LEU A 167 2.00 8.03 1.86
N GLN A 168 2.83 8.40 2.85
CA GLN A 168 4.13 7.79 3.04
C GLN A 168 4.02 6.28 3.30
N LEU A 169 3.07 5.84 4.13
CA LEU A 169 2.83 4.43 4.42
C LEU A 169 2.36 3.66 3.18
N LEU A 170 1.40 4.22 2.43
CA LEU A 170 0.94 3.63 1.17
C LEU A 170 2.09 3.43 0.17
N LEU A 171 2.87 4.48 -0.06
CA LEU A 171 3.98 4.44 -1.02
C LEU A 171 5.10 3.50 -0.56
N THR A 172 5.33 3.39 0.75
CA THR A 172 6.26 2.40 1.32
C THR A 172 5.77 0.99 1.01
N ALA A 173 4.47 0.72 1.23
CA ALA A 173 3.87 -0.56 0.91
C ALA A 173 3.95 -0.88 -0.59
N TRP A 174 3.79 0.12 -1.47
CA TRP A 174 3.95 -0.07 -2.92
C TRP A 174 5.39 -0.45 -3.30
N VAL A 175 6.36 0.34 -2.84
CA VAL A 175 7.79 0.09 -3.13
C VAL A 175 8.24 -1.29 -2.66
N GLU A 176 7.77 -1.72 -1.50
CA GLU A 176 8.14 -3.00 -0.92
C GLU A 176 7.35 -4.19 -1.52
N GLN A 177 6.04 -4.07 -1.71
CA GLN A 177 5.15 -5.23 -1.86
C GLN A 177 4.42 -5.31 -3.19
N LEU A 178 4.18 -4.17 -3.87
CA LEU A 178 3.33 -4.14 -5.08
C LEU A 178 3.96 -4.96 -6.20
N SER A 179 5.22 -4.69 -6.55
CA SER A 179 5.85 -5.31 -7.72
C SER A 179 6.07 -6.82 -7.59
N VAL A 180 6.16 -7.35 -6.37
CA VAL A 180 6.16 -8.80 -6.14
C VAL A 180 4.85 -9.43 -6.59
N GLN A 181 3.75 -8.71 -6.38
CA GLN A 181 2.39 -9.20 -6.60
C GLN A 181 1.89 -8.95 -8.03
N VAL A 182 2.37 -7.88 -8.69
CA VAL A 182 1.88 -7.47 -10.02
C VAL A 182 2.93 -7.56 -11.13
N GLY A 183 4.17 -7.95 -10.81
CA GLY A 183 5.27 -8.05 -11.76
C GLY A 183 5.68 -6.68 -12.33
N ASP A 184 5.81 -6.62 -13.65
CA ASP A 184 6.21 -5.41 -14.41
C ASP A 184 5.04 -4.43 -14.64
N ASP A 185 3.89 -4.67 -14.02
CA ASP A 185 2.78 -3.71 -14.07
C ASP A 185 3.06 -2.50 -13.15
N TRP A 186 2.51 -1.35 -13.51
CA TRP A 186 2.60 -0.12 -12.73
C TRP A 186 1.31 0.12 -11.94
N ALA A 187 1.40 0.89 -10.85
CA ALA A 187 0.23 1.47 -10.18
C ALA A 187 0.32 2.99 -10.15
N SER A 188 -0.83 3.67 -10.27
CA SER A 188 -0.90 5.12 -10.16
C SER A 188 -2.22 5.57 -9.57
N PHE A 189 -2.23 6.81 -9.10
CA PHE A 189 -3.44 7.56 -8.76
C PHE A 189 -3.13 9.05 -8.86
N SER A 190 -4.18 9.85 -9.01
CA SER A 190 -4.09 11.30 -8.95
C SER A 190 -4.72 11.85 -7.68
N VAL A 191 -4.10 12.86 -7.08
CA VAL A 191 -4.69 13.67 -6.03
C VAL A 191 -5.14 14.99 -6.64
N THR A 192 -6.38 15.36 -6.36
CA THR A 192 -6.96 16.65 -6.77
C THR A 192 -7.42 17.42 -5.55
N SER A 193 -7.33 18.75 -5.60
CA SER A 193 -7.81 19.63 -4.53
C SER A 193 -8.90 20.57 -5.05
N GLY A 194 -9.97 20.70 -4.28
CA GLY A 194 -11.01 21.70 -4.53
C GLY A 194 -10.48 23.14 -4.45
N ALA A 195 -9.44 23.38 -3.65
CA ALA A 195 -8.81 24.70 -3.52
C ALA A 195 -8.01 25.12 -4.77
N ASP A 196 -7.58 24.15 -5.59
CA ASP A 196 -6.80 24.39 -6.82
C ASP A 196 -7.54 23.91 -8.08
N ARG A 197 -8.85 24.17 -8.13
CA ARG A 197 -9.70 23.95 -9.31
C ARG A 197 -9.62 22.51 -9.88
N GLY A 198 -9.30 21.53 -9.03
CA GLY A 198 -9.22 20.11 -9.43
C GLY A 198 -7.97 19.73 -10.21
N ARG A 199 -6.91 20.56 -10.20
CA ARG A 199 -5.61 20.22 -10.80
C ARG A 199 -5.07 18.90 -10.27
N GLN A 200 -4.46 18.13 -11.16
CA GLN A 200 -3.95 16.80 -10.86
C GLN A 200 -2.50 16.86 -10.34
N LEU A 201 -2.28 16.17 -9.24
CA LEU A 201 -0.98 15.70 -8.77
C LEU A 201 -0.97 14.18 -8.95
N LEU A 202 -0.23 13.69 -9.94
CA LEU A 202 -0.12 12.29 -10.27
C LEU A 202 1.02 11.64 -9.47
N ILE A 203 0.77 10.46 -8.91
CA ILE A 203 1.79 9.62 -8.29
C ILE A 203 1.71 8.24 -8.92
N SER A 204 2.85 7.69 -9.31
CA SER A 204 2.94 6.35 -9.89
C SER A 204 4.18 5.60 -9.41
N TYR A 205 4.09 4.27 -9.45
CA TYR A 205 5.18 3.36 -9.14
C TYR A 205 5.21 2.21 -10.15
N ALA A 206 6.40 1.91 -10.66
CA ALA A 206 6.71 0.68 -11.40
C ALA A 206 8.07 0.17 -10.93
N LEU A 207 8.33 -1.14 -11.02
CA LEU A 207 9.62 -1.69 -10.58
C LEU A 207 10.80 -1.16 -11.41
N GLU A 208 10.61 -1.01 -12.72
CA GLU A 208 11.64 -0.55 -13.65
C GLU A 208 11.88 0.96 -13.56
N ASP A 209 10.81 1.75 -13.44
CA ASP A 209 10.89 3.22 -13.46
C ASP A 209 11.06 3.85 -12.06
N GLY A 210 10.75 3.09 -11.01
CA GLY A 210 10.71 3.56 -9.63
C GLY A 210 9.47 4.40 -9.31
N LEU A 211 9.61 5.31 -8.33
CA LEU A 211 8.56 6.24 -7.93
C LEU A 211 8.62 7.52 -8.77
N HIS A 212 7.48 7.90 -9.35
CA HIS A 212 7.31 9.13 -10.10
C HIS A 212 6.21 9.99 -9.48
N VAL A 213 6.45 11.29 -9.39
CA VAL A 213 5.45 12.28 -9.00
C VAL A 213 5.48 13.45 -9.96
N SER A 214 4.29 13.88 -10.39
CA SER A 214 4.14 15.03 -11.27
C SER A 214 2.91 15.86 -10.92
N VAL A 215 2.95 17.15 -11.28
CA VAL A 215 1.83 18.09 -11.09
C VAL A 215 1.59 18.89 -12.35
N ASP A 216 0.32 19.03 -12.72
CA ASP A 216 -0.10 19.83 -13.88
C ASP A 216 0.11 21.32 -13.62
N ASP A 217 0.95 21.99 -14.41
CA ASP A 217 1.19 23.43 -14.31
C ASP A 217 1.04 24.12 -15.67
N ARG A 218 0.17 23.60 -16.54
CA ARG A 218 -0.04 24.10 -17.91
C ARG A 218 -0.61 25.51 -17.98
N ASP A 219 -1.38 25.90 -16.97
CA ASP A 219 -1.94 27.25 -16.82
C ASP A 219 -1.01 28.20 -16.02
N GLY A 220 0.14 27.70 -15.56
CA GLY A 220 1.17 28.51 -14.91
C GLY A 220 1.99 29.31 -15.92
N GLU A 221 2.47 30.48 -15.50
CA GLU A 221 3.38 31.30 -16.32
C GLU A 221 4.67 30.55 -16.65
N ASP A 222 5.08 30.58 -17.92
CA ASP A 222 6.37 30.07 -18.35
C ASP A 222 7.47 31.12 -18.17
N SER A 223 7.87 31.33 -16.91
CA SER A 223 8.90 32.30 -16.52
C SER A 223 10.07 31.66 -15.76
N PRO A 224 11.30 32.23 -15.85
CA PRO A 224 12.43 31.81 -15.04
C PRO A 224 12.14 31.87 -13.53
N GLU A 225 11.35 32.85 -13.09
CA GLU A 225 10.92 33.02 -11.71
C GLU A 225 10.03 31.85 -11.25
N ARG A 226 9.07 31.42 -12.09
CA ARG A 226 8.25 30.23 -11.84
C ARG A 226 9.10 28.97 -11.77
N ALA A 227 10.07 28.83 -12.65
CA ALA A 227 11.00 27.69 -12.64
C ALA A 227 11.83 27.64 -11.35
N ARG A 228 12.41 28.76 -10.92
CA ARG A 228 13.14 28.86 -9.64
C ARG A 228 12.24 28.50 -8.46
N LEU A 229 10.99 28.99 -8.46
CA LEU A 229 9.99 28.65 -7.44
C LEU A 229 9.74 27.14 -7.40
N MET A 230 9.47 26.50 -8.55
CA MET A 230 9.21 25.05 -8.61
C MET A 230 10.42 24.22 -8.16
N HIS A 231 11.63 24.60 -8.55
CA HIS A 231 12.85 23.95 -8.06
C HIS A 231 13.01 24.09 -6.54
N SER A 232 12.76 25.27 -5.96
CA SER A 232 12.77 25.47 -4.50
C SER A 232 11.68 24.67 -3.77
N ARG A 233 10.60 24.32 -4.46
CA ARG A 233 9.55 23.45 -3.91
C ARG A 233 9.98 21.99 -3.90
N GLY A 234 10.81 21.59 -4.85
CA GLY A 234 11.41 20.25 -4.92
C GLY A 234 11.27 19.59 -6.29
N TRP A 235 10.63 20.25 -7.25
CA TRP A 235 10.44 19.76 -8.61
C TRP A 235 11.75 19.79 -9.41
N LYS A 236 12.01 18.76 -10.22
CA LYS A 236 13.30 18.59 -10.90
C LYS A 236 13.28 18.93 -12.38
N SER A 237 12.25 18.51 -13.08
CA SER A 237 12.12 18.79 -14.52
C SER A 237 10.71 19.23 -14.88
N ARG A 238 10.57 19.81 -16.07
CA ARG A 238 9.30 20.21 -16.64
C ARG A 238 9.17 19.60 -18.03
N ASP A 239 8.07 18.90 -18.28
CA ASP A 239 7.72 18.37 -19.61
C ASP A 239 6.28 18.71 -19.95
N ARG A 240 6.04 19.30 -21.14
CA ARG A 240 4.70 19.63 -21.65
C ARG A 240 3.76 20.30 -20.64
N GLY A 241 4.32 21.16 -19.79
CA GLY A 241 3.61 21.90 -18.75
C GLY A 241 3.39 21.14 -17.44
N TRP A 242 3.87 19.91 -17.30
CA TRP A 242 3.92 19.17 -16.05
C TRP A 242 5.28 19.35 -15.39
N TRP A 243 5.28 19.58 -14.08
CA TRP A 243 6.51 19.49 -13.28
C TRP A 243 6.61 18.12 -12.68
N GLN A 244 7.81 17.55 -12.65
CA GLN A 244 8.01 16.17 -12.24
C GLN A 244 9.32 15.94 -11.48
N THR A 245 9.32 14.88 -10.68
CA THR A 245 10.47 14.36 -9.95
C THR A 245 10.40 12.83 -9.93
N ASP A 246 11.52 12.20 -10.27
CA ASP A 246 11.66 10.75 -10.37
C ASP A 246 12.59 10.21 -9.28
N PHE A 247 12.30 9.00 -8.81
CA PHE A 247 13.05 8.27 -7.79
C PHE A 247 13.21 6.81 -8.26
N PRO A 248 14.26 6.48 -9.04
CA PRO A 248 14.38 5.18 -9.70
C PRO A 248 14.58 4.01 -8.72
N ASP A 249 15.34 4.23 -7.65
CA ASP A 249 15.60 3.23 -6.60
C ASP A 249 15.07 3.73 -5.24
N PRO A 250 13.74 3.85 -5.06
CA PRO A 250 13.20 4.49 -3.89
C PRO A 250 13.39 3.61 -2.64
N GLU A 251 13.92 4.20 -1.58
CA GLU A 251 13.88 3.66 -0.23
C GLU A 251 13.03 4.56 0.67
N ARG A 252 13.00 4.27 1.98
CA ARG A 252 12.15 4.99 2.95
C ARG A 252 12.35 6.51 2.92
N ALA A 253 13.56 6.99 2.63
CA ALA A 253 13.87 8.42 2.57
C ALA A 253 13.24 9.10 1.35
N GLU A 254 13.30 8.46 0.19
CA GLU A 254 12.74 8.89 -1.08
C GLU A 254 11.22 8.87 -1.03
N VAL A 255 10.63 7.81 -0.47
CA VAL A 255 9.19 7.72 -0.23
C VAL A 255 8.70 8.88 0.64
N ALA A 256 9.41 9.17 1.74
CA ALA A 256 9.08 10.30 2.60
C ALA A 256 9.28 11.65 1.88
N ALA A 257 10.23 11.74 0.94
CA ALA A 257 10.42 12.94 0.12
C ALA A 257 9.26 13.17 -0.85
N VAL A 258 8.72 12.12 -1.47
CA VAL A 258 7.50 12.20 -2.32
C VAL A 258 6.32 12.70 -1.52
N ALA A 259 6.05 12.11 -0.35
CA ALA A 259 4.92 12.52 0.49
C ALA A 259 5.03 13.99 0.93
N ARG A 260 6.21 14.43 1.36
CA ARG A 260 6.48 15.84 1.70
C ARG A 260 6.33 16.76 0.50
N LEU A 261 6.81 16.37 -0.68
CA LEU A 261 6.68 17.16 -1.91
C LEU A 261 5.21 17.35 -2.27
N ALA A 262 4.41 16.28 -2.20
CA ALA A 262 2.99 16.34 -2.50
C ALA A 262 2.24 17.31 -1.57
N VAL A 263 2.41 17.17 -0.26
CA VAL A 263 1.75 18.06 0.72
C VAL A 263 2.25 19.49 0.63
N LYS A 264 3.55 19.70 0.42
CA LYS A 264 4.12 21.05 0.21
C LYS A 264 3.52 21.72 -1.03
N GLU A 265 3.34 20.99 -2.12
CA GLU A 265 2.73 21.53 -3.34
C GLU A 265 1.24 21.84 -3.12
N LEU A 266 0.48 20.94 -2.49
CA LEU A 266 -0.93 21.13 -2.17
C LEU A 266 -1.15 22.38 -1.29
N ARG A 267 -0.31 22.56 -0.26
CA ARG A 267 -0.33 23.75 0.61
C ARG A 267 0.00 25.02 -0.16
N ALA A 268 1.02 24.98 -1.00
CA ALA A 268 1.43 26.13 -1.79
C ALA A 268 0.39 26.55 -2.84
N ARG A 269 -0.57 25.67 -3.13
CA ARG A 269 -1.74 25.89 -3.99
C ARG A 269 -3.02 26.18 -3.20
N GLY A 270 -2.92 26.36 -1.89
CA GLY A 270 -4.02 26.85 -1.04
C GLY A 270 -4.85 25.75 -0.37
N THR A 271 -4.49 24.47 -0.53
CA THR A 271 -5.15 23.38 0.21
C THR A 271 -4.86 23.53 1.69
N LYS A 272 -5.89 23.49 2.53
CA LYS A 272 -5.76 23.62 3.99
C LYS A 272 -6.06 22.32 4.72
N GLU A 273 -7.09 21.61 4.27
CA GLU A 273 -7.62 20.45 4.97
C GLU A 273 -7.75 19.22 4.05
N PRO A 274 -7.62 17.98 4.56
CA PRO A 274 -7.78 16.77 3.77
C PRO A 274 -9.15 16.59 3.12
N GLU A 275 -10.22 17.17 3.67
CA GLU A 275 -11.57 17.08 3.11
C GLU A 275 -11.71 17.79 1.76
N GLU A 276 -10.76 18.67 1.42
CA GLU A 276 -10.64 19.32 0.12
C GLU A 276 -10.03 18.38 -0.94
N LEU A 277 -9.41 17.28 -0.52
CA LEU A 277 -8.67 16.35 -1.38
C LEU A 277 -9.54 15.20 -1.88
N ARG A 278 -9.30 14.78 -3.12
CA ARG A 278 -9.88 13.58 -3.72
C ARG A 278 -8.80 12.79 -4.43
N ALA A 279 -8.72 11.49 -4.15
CA ALA A 279 -8.00 10.54 -4.98
C ALA A 279 -8.85 10.20 -6.20
N ARG A 280 -8.21 10.13 -7.38
CA ARG A 280 -8.84 9.86 -8.67
C ARG A 280 -8.01 8.86 -9.44
N ASP A 281 -8.65 8.16 -10.37
CA ASP A 281 -7.98 7.35 -11.39
C ASP A 281 -6.97 6.35 -10.81
N ALA A 282 -7.29 5.77 -9.65
CA ALA A 282 -6.47 4.72 -9.05
C ALA A 282 -6.50 3.48 -9.96
N SER A 283 -5.36 3.10 -10.51
CA SER A 283 -5.25 2.03 -11.51
C SER A 283 -3.96 1.24 -11.34
N CYS A 284 -4.00 -0.02 -11.75
CA CYS A 284 -2.82 -0.85 -11.92
C CYS A 284 -2.78 -1.39 -13.36
N LYS A 285 -2.14 -0.67 -14.27
CA LYS A 285 -2.11 -0.95 -15.73
C LYS A 285 -3.50 -1.23 -16.32
N ASP A 286 -4.53 -0.58 -15.79
CA ASP A 286 -5.95 -0.74 -16.13
C ASP A 286 -6.46 -2.19 -16.01
N ARG A 287 -5.79 -3.03 -15.21
CA ARG A 287 -6.18 -4.40 -14.92
C ARG A 287 -6.72 -4.51 -13.52
N GLY A 288 -7.99 -4.83 -13.43
CA GLY A 288 -8.67 -5.00 -12.15
C GLY A 288 -9.02 -3.66 -11.51
N GLU A 289 -9.37 -3.71 -10.23
CA GLU A 289 -9.83 -2.56 -9.47
C GLU A 289 -8.91 -2.31 -8.28
N LEU A 290 -8.25 -1.15 -8.27
CA LEU A 290 -7.30 -0.74 -7.24
C LEU A 290 -7.98 0.16 -6.21
N TRP A 291 -7.91 -0.22 -4.95
CA TRP A 291 -8.44 0.53 -3.81
C TRP A 291 -7.31 0.98 -2.89
N LEU A 292 -7.44 2.19 -2.35
CA LEU A 292 -6.42 2.81 -1.49
C LEU A 292 -7.02 3.29 -0.15
N PRO A 293 -7.68 2.41 0.63
CA PRO A 293 -8.42 2.80 1.83
C PRO A 293 -7.54 3.37 2.96
N GLY A 294 -6.22 3.16 2.88
CA GLY A 294 -5.24 3.74 3.79
C GLY A 294 -4.72 5.12 3.37
N LEU A 295 -5.21 5.71 2.28
CA LEU A 295 -4.69 6.99 1.77
C LEU A 295 -5.12 8.21 2.59
N GLY A 296 -6.17 8.11 3.42
CA GLY A 296 -6.59 9.22 4.28
C GLY A 296 -7.58 10.20 3.64
N ILE A 297 -7.96 10.03 2.38
CA ILE A 297 -8.83 10.96 1.64
C ILE A 297 -9.93 10.22 0.89
N ARG A 298 -10.92 10.96 0.36
CA ARG A 298 -12.03 10.36 -0.40
C ARG A 298 -11.58 9.93 -1.79
N HIS A 299 -12.18 8.86 -2.31
CA HIS A 299 -12.03 8.32 -3.67
C HIS A 299 -13.24 8.71 -4.54
#